data_AF-K2A1T5-F1
#
_entry.id   AF-K2A1T5-F1
#
_cell.length_a   1.000
_cell.length_b   1.000
_cell.length_c   1.000
_cell.angle_alpha   90.00
_cell.angle_beta   90.00
_cell.angle_gamma   90.00
#
_symmetry.space_group_name_H-M   'P 1'
#
loop_
_entity.id
_entity.type
_entity.pdbx_description
1 polymer ?
#
loop_
_entity_poly.entity_id
_entity_poly.type
_entity_poly.pdbx_seq_one_letter_code
_entity_poly.pdbx_strand_id
1 'polypeptide(L)'
;MIQIFLNLTSVLIIFFSSLGLIDSKLSEMNESVSLNNIPSLYPGLKWNNPTDTKYPIDYMDGNSPRGFEVEGIEWASEVKSNDHNYVKIIDPFLQYYTTELEKRKWESTFETGIYRINGFNADGVGSSWIGYIGYKNEEVRSIVIHAGVYPENTNQEPQTCPCIYRYSVFISNITDFPPP
;
A
#
# COMPACT_ATOMS: atom_id res chain seq x y z
N MET A 1 -18.56 32.34 -50.10
CA MET A 1 -17.76 31.10 -49.89
C MET A 1 -17.32 31.13 -48.44
N ILE A 2 -18.05 30.39 -47.61
CA ILE A 2 -17.96 30.35 -46.14
C ILE A 2 -17.19 29.07 -45.80
N GLN A 3 -16.16 29.16 -44.97
CA GLN A 3 -15.80 28.23 -43.87
C GLN A 3 -14.37 28.57 -43.41
N ILE A 4 -13.98 28.13 -42.21
CA ILE A 4 -12.66 28.27 -41.57
C ILE A 4 -12.49 29.54 -40.70
N PHE A 5 -13.33 29.71 -39.68
CA PHE A 5 -12.95 30.50 -38.48
C PHE A 5 -13.67 29.98 -37.21
N LEU A 6 -13.75 28.67 -37.04
CA LEU A 6 -14.35 28.03 -35.87
C LEU A 6 -13.62 26.72 -35.60
N ASN A 7 -12.42 26.76 -35.01
CA ASN A 7 -11.82 25.53 -34.47
C ASN A 7 -10.71 25.71 -33.42
N LEU A 8 -10.25 26.94 -33.11
CA LEU A 8 -9.24 27.12 -32.05
C LEU A 8 -9.81 27.39 -30.66
N THR A 9 -11.03 27.94 -30.54
CA THR A 9 -11.65 28.23 -29.23
C THR A 9 -12.22 26.98 -28.57
N SER A 10 -12.74 26.01 -29.33
CA SER A 10 -13.31 24.77 -28.80
C SER A 10 -12.24 23.82 -28.23
N VAL A 11 -11.01 23.84 -28.78
CA VAL A 11 -9.89 23.01 -28.29
C VAL A 11 -9.34 23.57 -26.97
N LEU A 12 -9.35 24.90 -26.80
CA LEU A 12 -8.93 25.52 -25.54
C LEU A 12 -9.91 25.22 -24.39
N ILE A 13 -11.22 25.27 -24.65
CA ILE A 13 -12.24 25.08 -23.60
C ILE A 13 -12.19 23.66 -23.03
N ILE A 14 -11.89 22.64 -23.85
CA ILE A 14 -11.78 21.25 -23.39
C ILE A 14 -10.53 21.05 -22.50
N PHE A 15 -9.43 21.73 -22.81
CA PHE A 15 -8.21 21.70 -21.99
C PHE A 15 -8.38 22.40 -20.63
N PHE A 16 -9.13 23.50 -20.56
CA PHE A 16 -9.39 24.19 -19.29
C PHE A 16 -10.37 23.42 -18.39
N SER A 17 -11.30 22.65 -18.97
CA SER A 17 -12.21 21.81 -18.18
C SER A 17 -11.54 20.57 -17.57
N SER A 18 -10.51 20.00 -18.21
CA SER A 18 -9.78 18.85 -17.64
C SER A 18 -8.85 19.27 -16.49
N LEU A 19 -8.19 20.43 -16.59
CA LEU A 19 -7.37 21.00 -15.51
C LEU A 19 -8.20 21.33 -14.27
N GLY A 20 -9.38 21.95 -14.44
CA GLY A 20 -10.26 22.28 -13.32
C GLY A 20 -10.84 21.06 -12.59
N LEU A 21 -11.02 19.93 -13.29
CA LEU A 21 -11.45 18.67 -12.68
C LEU A 21 -10.34 18.03 -11.83
N ILE A 22 -9.09 18.11 -12.29
CA ILE A 22 -7.90 17.67 -11.54
C ILE A 22 -7.73 18.53 -10.29
N ASP A 23 -7.77 19.86 -10.44
CA ASP A 23 -7.65 20.79 -9.32
C ASP A 23 -8.77 20.63 -8.28
N SER A 24 -10.00 20.32 -8.70
CA SER A 24 -11.10 20.09 -7.76
C SER A 24 -10.95 18.80 -6.94
N LYS A 25 -10.47 17.70 -7.56
CA LYS A 25 -10.14 16.45 -6.86
C LYS A 25 -8.94 16.62 -5.93
N LEU A 26 -7.90 17.33 -6.36
CA LEU A 26 -6.75 17.68 -5.52
C LEU A 26 -7.15 18.63 -4.37
N SER A 27 -8.07 19.56 -4.61
CA SER A 27 -8.57 20.49 -3.61
C SER A 27 -9.48 19.85 -2.58
N GLU A 28 -10.25 18.81 -2.93
CA GLU A 28 -11.02 18.03 -1.94
C GLU A 28 -10.11 17.06 -1.14
N MET A 29 -8.94 16.70 -1.68
CA MET A 29 -7.90 15.94 -0.96
C MET A 29 -7.06 16.79 0.02
N ASN A 30 -7.27 18.11 0.06
CA ASN A 30 -6.50 19.06 0.89
C ASN A 30 -6.90 19.10 2.38
N GLU A 31 -7.69 18.13 2.87
CA GLU A 31 -7.77 17.90 4.30
C GLU A 31 -6.39 17.40 4.78
N SER A 32 -5.73 18.18 5.62
CA SER A 32 -4.30 18.02 5.91
C SER A 32 -3.98 16.74 6.70
N VAL A 33 -3.90 15.59 6.02
CA VAL A 33 -3.37 14.35 6.61
C VAL A 33 -1.85 14.39 6.51
N SER A 34 -1.09 14.19 7.59
CA SER A 34 0.37 14.11 7.48
C SER A 34 0.77 12.73 6.96
N LEU A 35 1.67 12.63 5.98
CA LEU A 35 2.28 11.33 5.59
C LEU A 35 3.12 10.72 6.73
N ASN A 36 3.46 11.52 7.75
CA ASN A 36 4.07 11.05 8.99
C ASN A 36 3.05 10.44 9.96
N ASN A 37 1.76 10.47 9.65
CA ASN A 37 0.73 9.83 10.45
C ASN A 37 0.67 8.33 10.12
N ILE A 38 1.72 7.61 10.46
CA ILE A 38 1.76 6.14 10.36
C ILE A 38 1.11 5.57 11.63
N PRO A 39 0.29 4.51 11.54
CA PRO A 39 -0.24 3.84 12.73
C PRO A 39 0.89 3.34 13.64
N SER A 40 0.69 3.40 14.96
CA SER A 40 1.62 2.77 15.91
C SER A 40 1.70 1.26 15.66
N LEU A 41 2.81 0.63 16.04
CA LEU A 41 2.94 -0.81 15.94
C LEU A 41 1.85 -1.52 16.76
N TYR A 42 1.32 -2.64 16.26
CA TYR A 42 0.24 -3.37 16.92
C TYR A 42 0.63 -3.75 18.36
N PRO A 43 -0.14 -3.32 19.38
CA PRO A 43 0.27 -3.43 20.78
C PRO A 43 0.22 -4.87 21.33
N GLY A 44 -0.42 -5.79 20.62
CA GLY A 44 -0.52 -7.20 21.01
C GLY A 44 0.75 -8.03 20.74
N LEU A 45 1.80 -7.43 20.16
CA LEU A 45 3.02 -8.12 19.77
C LEU A 45 4.26 -7.51 20.42
N LYS A 46 5.27 -8.36 20.62
CA LYS A 46 6.62 -7.92 21.00
C LYS A 46 7.45 -7.80 19.75
N TRP A 47 7.76 -6.57 19.37
CA TRP A 47 8.48 -6.26 18.14
C TRP A 47 9.98 -6.39 18.35
N ASN A 48 10.66 -6.95 17.35
CA ASN A 48 12.10 -6.89 17.25
C ASN A 48 12.56 -5.46 16.89
N ASN A 49 13.85 -5.21 17.02
CA ASN A 49 14.42 -3.95 16.55
C ASN A 49 14.18 -3.79 15.04
N PRO A 50 13.90 -2.57 14.57
CA PRO A 50 13.75 -2.30 13.14
C PRO A 50 15.01 -2.67 12.37
N THR A 51 14.82 -3.12 11.14
CA THR A 51 15.90 -3.41 10.19
C THR A 51 15.67 -2.70 8.88
N ASP A 52 16.74 -2.16 8.29
CA ASP A 52 16.71 -1.66 6.93
C ASP A 52 16.57 -2.85 5.96
N THR A 53 15.60 -2.76 5.04
CA THR A 53 15.34 -3.82 4.07
C THR A 53 14.89 -3.24 2.73
N LYS A 54 14.86 -4.10 1.71
CA LYS A 54 14.31 -3.80 0.39
C LYS A 54 13.07 -4.64 0.18
N TYR A 55 12.02 -4.00 -0.31
CA TYR A 55 10.77 -4.68 -0.59
C TYR A 55 10.36 -4.44 -2.05
N PRO A 56 9.96 -5.48 -2.82
CA PRO A 56 9.44 -5.28 -4.16
C PRO A 56 8.08 -4.59 -4.09
N ILE A 57 7.91 -3.52 -4.85
CA ILE A 57 6.62 -2.88 -5.08
C ILE A 57 6.25 -3.05 -6.54
N ASP A 58 5.06 -3.60 -6.76
CA ASP A 58 4.46 -3.69 -8.08
C ASP A 58 3.60 -2.45 -8.36
N TYR A 59 3.72 -1.89 -9.55
CA TYR A 59 2.88 -0.78 -10.03
C TYR A 59 2.45 -1.02 -11.48
N MET A 60 1.42 -0.31 -11.92
CA MET A 60 0.92 -0.35 -13.29
C MET A 60 1.33 0.92 -14.03
N ASP A 61 2.07 0.74 -15.12
CA ASP A 61 2.34 1.76 -16.13
C ASP A 61 1.38 1.54 -17.32
N GLY A 62 0.27 2.27 -17.32
CA GLY A 62 -0.89 1.95 -18.13
C GLY A 62 -1.45 0.56 -17.77
N ASN A 63 -1.36 -0.40 -18.70
CA ASN A 63 -1.76 -1.80 -18.51
C ASN A 63 -0.58 -2.76 -18.28
N SER A 64 0.65 -2.24 -18.23
CA SER A 64 1.85 -3.06 -18.06
C SER A 64 2.22 -3.14 -16.58
N PRO A 65 2.23 -4.35 -15.97
CA PRO A 65 2.78 -4.51 -14.64
C PRO A 65 4.29 -4.24 -14.68
N ARG A 66 4.75 -3.46 -13.71
CA ARG A 66 6.14 -3.13 -13.45
C ARG A 66 6.44 -3.41 -12.00
N GLY A 67 7.70 -3.67 -11.69
CA GLY A 67 8.18 -3.89 -10.33
C GLY A 67 9.50 -3.14 -10.13
N PHE A 68 9.69 -2.61 -8.93
CA PHE A 68 10.96 -2.05 -8.49
C PHE A 68 11.12 -2.30 -6.99
N GLU A 69 12.36 -2.29 -6.51
CA GLU A 69 12.63 -2.41 -5.08
C GLU A 69 12.64 -1.03 -4.44
N VAL A 70 11.99 -0.91 -3.28
CA VAL A 70 12.09 0.27 -2.44
C VAL A 70 12.82 -0.02 -1.15
N GLU A 71 13.65 0.91 -0.73
CA GLU A 71 14.34 0.87 0.56
C GLU A 71 13.40 1.36 1.67
N GLY A 72 13.41 0.67 2.81
CA GLY A 72 12.56 1.03 3.92
C GLY A 72 12.94 0.32 5.21
N ILE A 73 12.11 0.52 6.23
CA ILE A 73 12.29 -0.03 7.56
C ILE A 73 11.22 -1.08 7.82
N GLU A 74 11.65 -2.25 8.30
CA GLU A 74 10.75 -3.34 8.70
C GLU A 74 10.83 -3.60 10.20
N TRP A 75 9.66 -3.78 10.82
CA TRP A 75 9.52 -4.37 12.14
C TRP A 75 8.90 -5.76 11.98
N ALA A 76 9.48 -6.75 12.66
CA ALA A 76 9.00 -8.12 12.64
C ALA A 76 8.74 -8.66 14.06
N SER A 77 7.82 -9.61 14.16
CA SER A 77 7.51 -10.33 15.39
C SER A 77 7.13 -11.78 15.08
N GLU A 78 7.41 -12.69 16.01
CA GLU A 78 7.03 -14.10 15.92
C GLU A 78 6.30 -14.54 17.21
N VAL A 79 5.23 -15.31 17.05
CA VAL A 79 4.47 -15.91 18.15
C VAL A 79 4.32 -17.40 17.90
N LYS A 80 4.72 -18.21 18.88
CA LYS A 80 4.47 -19.66 18.87
C LYS A 80 3.14 -19.96 19.53
N SER A 81 2.32 -20.81 18.90
CA SER A 81 1.02 -21.22 19.45
C SER A 81 0.68 -22.66 19.08
N ASN A 82 -0.05 -23.34 19.97
CA ASN A 82 -0.64 -24.66 19.71
C ASN A 82 -2.06 -24.56 19.12
N ASP A 83 -2.63 -23.36 19.08
CA ASP A 83 -3.96 -23.10 18.52
C ASP A 83 -3.84 -22.94 16.99
N HIS A 84 -4.57 -23.77 16.25
CA HIS A 84 -4.60 -23.79 14.78
C HIS A 84 -5.62 -22.81 14.21
N ASN A 85 -6.39 -22.12 15.05
CA ASN A 85 -7.36 -21.14 14.60
C ASN A 85 -6.63 -19.85 14.18
N TYR A 86 -6.11 -19.86 12.94
CA TYR A 86 -5.36 -18.74 12.38
C TYR A 86 -6.18 -17.45 12.35
N VAL A 87 -7.49 -17.53 12.04
CA VAL A 87 -8.43 -16.40 12.02
C VAL A 87 -8.40 -15.68 13.36
N LYS A 88 -8.55 -16.42 14.46
CA LYS A 88 -8.52 -15.87 15.83
C LYS A 88 -7.17 -15.21 16.19
N ILE A 89 -6.06 -15.66 15.61
CA ILE A 89 -4.70 -15.22 15.95
C ILE A 89 -4.23 -14.06 15.04
N ILE A 90 -4.61 -14.08 13.76
CA ILE A 90 -4.15 -13.12 12.74
C ILE A 90 -5.14 -11.96 12.57
N ASP A 91 -6.45 -12.21 12.59
CA ASP A 91 -7.45 -11.18 12.29
C ASP A 91 -7.35 -9.94 13.17
N PRO A 92 -7.10 -10.02 14.49
CA PRO A 92 -6.96 -8.83 15.32
C PRO A 92 -5.83 -7.89 14.85
N PHE A 93 -4.73 -8.47 14.36
CA PHE A 93 -3.61 -7.72 13.80
C PHE A 93 -3.98 -7.06 12.47
N LEU A 94 -4.59 -7.81 11.54
CA LEU A 94 -5.00 -7.27 10.24
C LEU A 94 -6.07 -6.18 10.41
N GLN A 95 -7.10 -6.43 11.23
CA GLN A 95 -8.18 -5.49 11.50
C GLN A 95 -7.66 -4.19 12.12
N TYR A 96 -6.67 -4.26 13.02
CA TYR A 96 -6.03 -3.07 13.58
C TYR A 96 -5.42 -2.19 12.49
N TYR A 97 -4.58 -2.76 11.62
CA TYR A 97 -3.92 -1.98 10.57
C TYR A 97 -4.91 -1.47 9.53
N THR A 98 -5.84 -2.30 9.06
CA THR A 98 -6.89 -1.87 8.12
C THR A 98 -7.67 -0.69 8.69
N THR A 99 -8.16 -0.81 9.92
CA THR A 99 -8.94 0.26 10.59
C THR A 99 -8.12 1.55 10.74
N GLU A 100 -6.87 1.45 11.20
CA GLU A 100 -6.06 2.62 11.44
C GLU A 100 -5.60 3.30 10.14
N LEU A 101 -5.32 2.53 9.09
CA LEU A 101 -4.93 3.05 7.78
C LEU A 101 -6.11 3.70 7.05
N GLU A 102 -7.30 3.09 7.09
CA GLU A 102 -8.52 3.68 6.53
C GLU A 102 -8.89 5.02 7.19
N LYS A 103 -8.83 5.10 8.54
CA LYS A 103 -9.04 6.36 9.28
C LYS A 103 -8.10 7.47 8.83
N ARG A 104 -6.93 7.10 8.29
CA ARG A 104 -5.88 8.00 7.83
C ARG A 104 -5.88 8.18 6.31
N LYS A 105 -6.91 7.67 5.62
CA LYS A 105 -7.09 7.75 4.16
C LYS A 105 -5.93 7.15 3.37
N TRP A 106 -5.32 6.09 3.89
CA TRP A 106 -4.41 5.26 3.11
C TRP A 106 -5.22 4.31 2.24
N GLU A 107 -4.80 4.12 0.99
CA GLU A 107 -5.57 3.37 -0.01
C GLU A 107 -4.74 2.24 -0.60
N SER A 108 -5.37 1.14 -1.03
CA SER A 108 -4.66 0.02 -1.69
C SER A 108 -4.23 0.35 -3.12
N THR A 109 -4.71 1.45 -3.69
CA THR A 109 -4.43 1.88 -5.05
C THR A 109 -4.45 3.40 -5.11
N PHE A 110 -3.50 3.99 -5.83
CA PHE A 110 -3.43 5.43 -6.08
C PHE A 110 -3.24 5.69 -7.57
N GLU A 111 -3.98 6.66 -8.12
CA GLU A 111 -3.95 7.00 -9.56
C GLU A 111 -3.55 8.46 -9.76
N THR A 112 -2.47 8.70 -10.51
CA THR A 112 -1.99 10.06 -10.89
C THR A 112 -2.47 10.49 -12.28
N GLY A 113 -3.26 9.65 -12.96
CA GLY A 113 -3.64 9.83 -14.37
C GLY A 113 -2.60 9.34 -15.38
N ILE A 114 -1.33 9.21 -14.98
CA ILE A 114 -0.26 8.58 -15.78
C ILE A 114 0.08 7.20 -15.21
N TYR A 115 0.20 7.12 -13.88
CA TYR A 115 0.53 5.90 -13.16
C TYR A 115 -0.63 5.45 -12.29
N ARG A 116 -0.81 4.14 -12.19
CA ARG A 116 -1.60 3.51 -11.14
C ARG A 116 -0.64 2.72 -10.24
N ILE A 117 -0.46 3.21 -9.03
CA ILE A 117 0.37 2.54 -8.02
C ILE A 117 -0.57 1.64 -7.22
N ASN A 118 -0.24 0.36 -7.14
CA ASN A 118 -0.95 -0.56 -6.26
C ASN A 118 -0.08 -0.80 -5.03
N GLY A 119 -0.69 -0.91 -3.86
CA GLY A 119 -0.02 -1.49 -2.72
C GLY A 119 0.39 -2.93 -3.04
N PHE A 120 1.56 -3.35 -2.56
CA PHE A 120 2.02 -4.72 -2.74
C PHE A 120 1.01 -5.71 -2.14
N ASN A 121 0.55 -6.68 -2.94
CA ASN A 121 -0.32 -7.75 -2.47
C ASN A 121 0.13 -9.07 -3.11
N ALA A 122 0.70 -9.97 -2.31
CA ALA A 122 1.04 -11.31 -2.78
C ALA A 122 -0.20 -12.21 -2.70
N ASP A 123 -0.73 -12.67 -3.84
CA ASP A 123 -1.81 -13.70 -3.95
C ASP A 123 -3.28 -13.21 -3.90
N GLY A 124 -3.55 -11.91 -4.01
CA GLY A 124 -4.92 -11.37 -4.20
C GLY A 124 -5.70 -11.10 -2.90
N VAL A 125 -7.04 -11.08 -2.97
CA VAL A 125 -7.90 -10.76 -1.81
C VAL A 125 -7.76 -11.87 -0.76
N GLY A 126 -7.23 -11.53 0.43
CA GLY A 126 -6.91 -12.49 1.49
C GLY A 126 -5.43 -12.91 1.52
N SER A 127 -4.57 -12.19 0.80
CA SER A 127 -3.11 -12.31 0.87
C SER A 127 -2.59 -12.20 2.31
N SER A 128 -1.52 -12.94 2.63
CA SER A 128 -0.81 -12.71 3.89
C SER A 128 -0.10 -11.35 3.90
N TRP A 129 0.18 -10.79 2.72
CA TRP A 129 0.83 -9.49 2.50
C TRP A 129 -0.15 -8.47 1.93
N ILE A 130 -0.37 -7.36 2.65
CA ILE A 130 -1.34 -6.32 2.30
C ILE A 130 -0.64 -4.96 2.27
N GLY A 131 -0.64 -4.34 1.09
CA GLY A 131 0.00 -3.06 0.86
C GLY A 131 -0.99 -1.90 0.78
N TYR A 132 -0.61 -0.77 1.36
CA TYR A 132 -1.33 0.49 1.27
C TYR A 132 -0.38 1.61 0.86
N ILE A 133 -0.91 2.57 0.12
CA ILE A 133 -0.23 3.74 -0.41
C ILE A 133 -0.81 4.98 0.27
N GLY A 134 0.09 5.83 0.77
CA GLY A 134 -0.23 7.16 1.26
C GLY A 134 0.33 8.20 0.30
N TYR A 135 -0.46 9.23 -0.03
CA TYR A 135 -0.03 10.31 -0.92
C TYR A 135 -0.42 11.69 -0.38
N LYS A 136 0.51 12.66 -0.47
CA LYS A 136 0.26 14.08 -0.19
C LYS A 136 1.35 14.96 -0.75
N ASN A 137 1.00 16.13 -1.29
CA ASN A 137 1.95 17.14 -1.76
C ASN A 137 3.06 16.54 -2.64
N GLU A 138 2.68 15.66 -3.58
CA GLU A 138 3.62 14.95 -4.47
C GLU A 138 4.52 13.89 -3.80
N GLU A 139 4.46 13.71 -2.49
CA GLU A 139 5.15 12.63 -1.78
C GLU A 139 4.30 11.35 -1.75
N VAL A 140 4.93 10.21 -2.01
CA VAL A 140 4.30 8.88 -1.96
C VAL A 140 5.01 8.01 -0.91
N ARG A 141 4.24 7.32 -0.08
CA ARG A 141 4.73 6.30 0.86
C ARG A 141 4.00 4.98 0.69
N SER A 142 4.71 3.91 1.00
CA SER A 142 4.15 2.56 1.08
C SER A 142 4.22 2.06 2.52
N ILE A 143 3.16 1.38 2.95
CA ILE A 143 3.16 0.50 4.10
C ILE A 143 2.73 -0.90 3.65
N VAL A 144 3.50 -1.92 4.01
CA VAL A 144 3.18 -3.32 3.73
C VAL A 144 3.03 -4.05 5.06
N ILE A 145 1.89 -4.70 5.22
CA ILE A 145 1.51 -5.46 6.41
C ILE A 145 1.55 -6.94 6.08
N HIS A 146 2.19 -7.73 6.92
CA HIS A 146 2.25 -9.18 6.75
C HIS A 146 1.79 -9.93 7.99
N ALA A 147 0.97 -10.96 7.81
CA ALA A 147 0.70 -11.96 8.82
C ALA A 147 0.54 -13.35 8.20
N GLY A 148 1.40 -14.28 8.61
CA GLY A 148 1.44 -15.64 8.06
C GLY A 148 1.66 -16.71 9.13
N VAL A 149 1.22 -17.93 8.82
CA VAL A 149 1.42 -19.13 9.66
C VAL A 149 2.41 -20.08 9.00
N TYR A 150 3.38 -20.55 9.77
CA TYR A 150 4.45 -21.42 9.32
C TYR A 150 4.57 -22.62 10.27
N PRO A 151 4.81 -23.84 9.75
CA PRO A 151 5.06 -24.99 10.62
C PRO A 151 6.38 -24.77 11.39
N GLU A 152 6.45 -25.22 12.65
CA GLU A 152 7.70 -25.11 13.43
C GLU A 152 8.83 -25.94 12.80
N ASN A 153 8.50 -27.08 12.17
CA ASN A 153 9.45 -27.86 11.37
C ASN A 153 9.07 -27.79 9.88
N THR A 154 10.04 -27.51 9.02
CA THR A 154 9.83 -27.40 7.57
C THR A 154 9.41 -28.71 6.90
N ASN A 155 9.53 -29.84 7.59
CA ASN A 155 9.11 -31.17 7.12
C ASN A 155 7.67 -31.54 7.52
N GLN A 156 6.99 -30.65 8.23
CA GLN A 156 5.63 -30.85 8.73
C GLN A 156 4.62 -30.06 7.89
N GLU A 157 3.44 -30.63 7.67
CA GLU A 157 2.37 -29.89 7.02
C GLU A 157 1.95 -28.70 7.89
N PRO A 158 1.51 -27.57 7.28
CA PRO A 158 1.08 -26.36 8.00
C PRO A 158 -0.04 -26.58 9.02
N GLN A 159 -0.71 -27.74 8.98
CA GLN A 159 -1.79 -28.14 9.88
C GLN A 159 -1.31 -28.88 11.14
N THR A 160 -0.01 -28.93 11.40
CA THR A 160 0.54 -29.54 12.63
C THR A 160 1.20 -28.47 13.49
N CYS A 161 0.51 -28.07 14.56
CA CYS A 161 1.11 -27.20 15.57
C CYS A 161 1.90 -28.01 16.63
N PRO A 162 2.88 -27.38 17.32
CA PRO A 162 3.15 -25.93 17.44
C PRO A 162 3.44 -25.22 16.11
N CYS A 163 2.72 -24.11 15.88
CA CYS A 163 2.83 -23.28 14.69
C CYS A 163 3.53 -21.96 15.04
N ILE A 164 4.28 -21.40 14.08
CA ILE A 164 4.93 -20.10 14.18
C ILE A 164 4.10 -19.09 13.38
N TYR A 165 3.52 -18.12 14.08
CA TYR A 165 2.85 -16.98 13.46
C TYR A 165 3.86 -15.86 13.31
N ARG A 166 4.08 -15.41 12.06
CA ARG A 166 4.98 -14.30 11.74
C ARG A 166 4.17 -13.09 11.37
N TYR A 167 4.62 -11.94 11.88
CA TYR A 167 4.04 -10.65 11.60
C TYR A 167 5.13 -9.70 11.14
N SER A 168 4.87 -8.88 10.13
CA SER A 168 5.76 -7.76 9.83
C SER A 168 5.01 -6.53 9.36
N VAL A 169 5.66 -5.39 9.55
CA VAL A 169 5.25 -4.09 9.05
C VAL A 169 6.46 -3.44 8.41
N PHE A 170 6.37 -3.18 7.12
CA PHE A 170 7.37 -2.49 6.34
C PHE A 170 6.87 -1.11 5.94
N ILE A 171 7.74 -0.10 6.00
CA ILE A 171 7.42 1.28 5.66
C ILE A 171 8.52 1.85 4.78
N SER A 172 8.14 2.51 3.69
CA SER A 172 9.07 3.12 2.75
C SER A 172 8.55 4.44 2.16
N ASN A 173 9.49 5.33 1.83
CA ASN A 173 9.25 6.46 0.94
C ASN A 173 9.49 6.01 -0.51
N ILE A 174 8.56 6.32 -1.41
CA ILE A 174 8.73 6.06 -2.84
C ILE A 174 9.21 7.36 -3.50
N THR A 175 10.51 7.47 -3.71
CA THR A 175 11.15 8.68 -4.27
C THR A 175 11.46 8.56 -5.75
N ASP A 176 11.68 7.35 -6.24
CA ASP A 176 12.18 7.10 -7.60
C ASP A 176 11.20 6.21 -8.35
N PHE A 177 10.21 6.83 -8.99
CA PHE A 177 9.44 6.14 -10.00
C PHE A 177 10.34 5.90 -11.21
N PRO A 178 10.46 4.66 -11.71
CA PRO A 178 11.15 4.44 -12.97
C PRO A 178 10.50 5.31 -14.05
N PRO A 179 11.28 6.01 -14.89
CA PRO A 179 10.71 6.74 -16.01
C PRO A 179 9.91 5.77 -16.91
N PRO A 180 8.87 6.26 -17.59
CA PRO A 180 8.05 5.45 -18.48
C PRO A 180 8.85 4.95 -19.69
#